data_AF-A0A6B3FYC6-F1
#
_entry.id   AF-A0A6B3FYC6-F1
#
_cell.length_a   1.000
_cell.length_b   1.000
_cell.length_c   1.000
_cell.angle_alpha   90.00
_cell.angle_beta   90.00
_cell.angle_gamma   90.00
#
_symmetry.space_group_name_H-M   'P 1'
#
loop_
_entity.id
_entity.type
_entity.pdbx_description
1 polymer ?
#
loop_
_entity_poly.entity_id
_entity_poly.type
_entity_poly.pdbx_seq_one_letter_code
_entity_poly.pdbx_strand_id
1 'polypeptide(L)'
;HGLAGADFPTRRLQSAYLRWTYERALAALPPGITVHEHRTTALAVTGPRGGRQRVRLQDRPEPLLADLVVLTVGHLDAEQDPEQKGLADFARRHHLVHLPPDFTADSDLDA
;
A
#
# COMPACT_ATOMS: atom_id res chain seq x y z
N HIS A 1 30.53 -2.66 -1.99
CA HIS A 1 30.07 -3.91 -1.34
C HIS A 1 28.57 -4.06 -1.57
N GLY A 2 28.10 -5.28 -1.88
CA GLY A 2 26.68 -5.58 -2.07
C GLY A 2 25.98 -5.89 -0.74
N LEU A 3 24.64 -6.04 -0.76
CA LEU A 3 23.85 -6.46 0.40
C LEU A 3 23.98 -7.98 0.62
N ALA A 4 24.08 -8.39 1.89
CA ALA A 4 23.95 -9.74 2.37
C ALA A 4 22.56 -9.99 2.98
N GLY A 5 22.22 -11.25 3.25
CA GLY A 5 20.87 -11.62 3.72
C GLY A 5 20.46 -11.09 5.10
N ALA A 6 21.43 -10.59 5.89
CA ALA A 6 21.17 -9.96 7.20
C ALA A 6 21.13 -8.42 7.12
N ASP A 7 21.34 -7.84 5.94
CA ASP A 7 21.40 -6.38 5.80
C ASP A 7 20.00 -5.79 5.65
N PHE A 8 19.77 -4.67 6.32
CA PHE A 8 18.57 -3.86 6.17
C PHE A 8 18.85 -2.73 5.17
N PRO A 9 18.30 -2.80 3.94
CA PRO A 9 18.55 -1.76 2.95
C PRO A 9 17.93 -0.44 3.39
N THR A 10 18.62 0.67 3.10
CA THR A 10 18.01 1.99 3.26
C THR A 10 16.73 2.10 2.42
N ARG A 11 15.76 2.90 2.88
CA ARG A 11 14.52 3.18 2.12
C ARG A 11 14.81 3.63 0.69
N ARG A 12 15.84 4.46 0.48
CA ARG A 12 16.24 4.92 -0.85
C ARG A 12 16.67 3.77 -1.76
N LEU A 13 17.42 2.81 -1.23
CA LEU A 13 17.85 1.62 -1.98
C LEU A 13 16.67 0.69 -2.28
N GLN A 14 15.77 0.50 -1.32
CA GLN A 14 14.53 -0.26 -1.54
C GLN A 14 13.65 0.37 -2.63
N SER A 15 13.45 1.69 -2.61
CA SER A 15 12.70 2.41 -3.64
C SER A 15 13.33 2.26 -5.02
N ALA A 16 14.67 2.30 -5.12
CA ALA A 16 15.38 2.06 -6.37
C ALA A 16 15.17 0.62 -6.89
N TYR A 17 15.23 -0.37 -5.99
CA TYR A 17 14.96 -1.77 -6.32
C TYR A 17 13.53 -2.00 -6.84
N LEU A 18 12.52 -1.40 -6.19
CA LEU A 18 11.12 -1.54 -6.61
C LEU A 18 10.89 -0.90 -7.98
N ARG A 19 11.47 0.27 -8.24
CA ARG A 19 11.42 0.89 -9.57
C ARG A 19 12.08 0.01 -10.63
N TRP A 20 13.28 -0.48 -10.38
CA TRP A 20 13.98 -1.37 -11.30
C TRP A 20 13.19 -2.65 -11.58
N THR A 21 12.57 -3.24 -10.56
CA THR A 21 11.72 -4.44 -10.72
C THR A 21 10.49 -4.15 -11.56
N TYR A 22 9.83 -3.01 -11.34
CA TYR A 22 8.68 -2.57 -12.14
C TYR A 22 9.05 -2.38 -13.62
N GLU A 23 10.15 -1.67 -13.90
CA GLU A 23 10.63 -1.45 -15.26
C GLU A 23 10.93 -2.77 -15.98
N ARG A 24 11.51 -3.74 -15.26
CA ARG A 24 11.75 -5.08 -15.81
C ARG A 24 10.46 -5.85 -16.10
N ALA A 25 9.46 -5.74 -15.24
CA ALA A 25 8.16 -6.36 -15.47
C ALA A 25 7.49 -5.79 -16.74
N LEU A 26 7.55 -4.47 -16.93
CA LEU A 26 7.05 -3.82 -18.16
C LEU A 26 7.82 -4.27 -19.42
N ALA A 27 9.15 -4.38 -19.32
CA ALA A 27 9.97 -4.82 -20.45
C ALA A 27 9.74 -6.29 -20.84
N ALA A 28 9.24 -7.12 -19.91
CA ALA A 28 9.01 -8.55 -20.10
C ALA A 28 7.55 -8.90 -20.48
N LEU A 29 6.71 -7.90 -20.80
CA LEU A 29 5.32 -8.14 -21.15
C LEU A 29 5.21 -9.05 -22.39
N PRO A 30 4.33 -10.07 -22.36
CA PRO A 30 4.10 -10.91 -23.51
C PRO A 30 3.38 -10.13 -24.63
N PRO A 31 3.45 -10.61 -25.89
CA PRO A 31 2.73 -10.01 -26.99
C PRO A 31 1.22 -9.90 -26.70
N GLY A 32 0.62 -8.78 -27.08
CA GLY A 32 -0.81 -8.53 -26.89
C GLY A 32 -1.21 -7.93 -25.55
N ILE A 33 -0.26 -7.69 -24.63
CA ILE A 33 -0.51 -6.94 -23.40
C ILE A 33 -0.03 -5.49 -23.55
N THR A 34 -0.91 -4.54 -23.24
CA THR A 34 -0.58 -3.11 -23.17
C THR A 34 -0.83 -2.61 -21.75
N VAL A 35 0.15 -1.87 -21.21
CA VAL A 35 0.01 -1.21 -19.92
C VAL A 35 -0.22 0.28 -20.13
N HIS A 36 -1.25 0.81 -19.48
CA HIS A 36 -1.53 2.24 -19.42
C HIS A 36 -1.36 2.72 -17.98
N GLU A 37 -0.29 3.49 -17.73
CA GLU A 37 -0.11 4.14 -16.43
C GLU A 37 -1.06 5.33 -16.28
N HIS A 38 -1.66 5.45 -15.09
CA HIS A 38 -2.48 6.58 -14.70
C HIS A 38 -1.95 7.14 -13.39
N ARG A 39 -1.11 8.19 -13.50
CA ARG A 39 -0.47 8.85 -12.35
C ARG A 39 -1.42 9.85 -11.69
N THR A 40 -2.47 9.31 -11.09
CA THR A 40 -3.55 10.05 -10.42
C THR A 40 -4.19 9.17 -9.35
N THR A 41 -5.04 9.74 -8.51
CA THR A 41 -5.73 9.01 -7.44
C THR A 41 -7.00 8.35 -7.97
N ALA A 42 -7.17 7.05 -7.69
CA ALA A 42 -8.44 6.38 -7.87
C ALA A 42 -9.38 6.72 -6.70
N LEU A 43 -10.52 7.34 -6.99
CA LEU A 43 -11.43 7.90 -5.98
C LEU A 43 -12.59 6.97 -5.63
N ALA A 44 -12.99 6.09 -6.54
CA ALA A 44 -14.06 5.13 -6.30
C ALA A 44 -14.05 3.99 -7.32
N VAL A 45 -14.51 2.82 -6.90
CA VAL A 45 -14.88 1.71 -7.78
C VAL A 45 -16.37 1.46 -7.63
N THR A 46 -17.09 1.42 -8.75
CA THR A 46 -18.54 1.18 -8.78
C THR A 46 -18.88 0.20 -9.88
N GLY A 47 -20.04 -0.45 -9.78
CA GLY A 47 -20.51 -1.41 -10.78
C GLY A 47 -21.17 -2.62 -10.13
N PRO A 48 -21.92 -3.41 -10.91
CA PRO A 48 -22.55 -4.62 -10.39
C PRO A 48 -21.50 -5.70 -10.14
N ARG A 49 -21.73 -6.54 -9.13
CA ARG A 49 -20.91 -7.72 -8.87
C ARG A 49 -21.04 -8.69 -10.05
N GLY A 50 -19.96 -8.96 -10.76
CA GLY A 50 -19.94 -9.82 -11.96
C GLY A 50 -20.19 -9.09 -13.29
N GLY A 51 -20.30 -7.76 -13.28
CA GLY A 51 -20.28 -6.96 -14.51
C GLY A 51 -19.10 -6.03 -14.58
N ARG A 52 -19.05 -5.24 -15.65
CA ARG A 52 -18.00 -4.25 -15.88
C ARG A 52 -17.97 -3.20 -14.76
N GLN A 53 -16.81 -3.02 -14.18
CA GLN A 53 -16.52 -2.04 -13.14
C GLN A 53 -16.18 -0.68 -13.76
N ARG A 54 -16.40 0.36 -12.97
CA ARG A 54 -16.11 1.76 -13.30
C ARG A 54 -15.19 2.32 -12.23
N VAL A 55 -13.97 2.68 -12.62
CA VAL A 55 -12.97 3.29 -11.73
C VAL A 55 -12.93 4.79 -12.00
N ARG A 56 -13.37 5.58 -11.02
CA ARG A 56 -13.32 7.04 -11.10
C ARG A 56 -11.92 7.51 -10.70
N LEU A 57 -11.29 8.30 -11.56
CA LEU A 57 -9.99 8.91 -11.31
C LEU A 57 -10.16 10.40 -11.02
N GLN A 58 -9.29 10.97 -10.20
CA GLN A 58 -9.41 12.37 -9.78
C GLN A 58 -9.33 13.34 -10.95
N ASP A 59 -8.38 13.13 -11.85
CA ASP A 59 -8.08 14.10 -12.91
C ASP A 59 -8.76 13.74 -14.24
N ARG A 60 -9.88 13.00 -14.18
CA ARG A 60 -10.64 12.56 -15.36
C ARG A 60 -12.15 12.66 -15.16
N PRO A 61 -12.89 13.23 -16.12
CA PRO A 61 -14.34 13.31 -16.02
C PRO A 61 -15.00 11.93 -16.20
N GLU A 62 -14.58 11.13 -17.17
CA GLU A 62 -15.13 9.80 -17.38
C GLU A 62 -14.40 8.72 -16.58
N PRO A 63 -15.13 7.74 -16.02
CA PRO A 63 -14.51 6.61 -15.34
C PRO A 63 -13.86 5.65 -16.34
N LEU A 64 -12.80 4.99 -15.90
CA LEU A 64 -12.24 3.85 -16.62
C LEU A 64 -13.17 2.65 -16.51
N LEU A 65 -13.42 2.02 -17.66
CA LEU A 65 -14.17 0.78 -17.74
C LEU A 65 -13.21 -0.39 -17.64
N ALA A 66 -13.48 -1.30 -16.70
CA ALA A 66 -12.65 -2.48 -16.48
C ALA A 66 -13.52 -3.71 -16.25
N ASP A 67 -13.21 -4.82 -16.92
CA ASP A 67 -13.93 -6.09 -16.71
C ASP A 67 -13.55 -6.74 -15.37
N LEU A 68 -12.36 -6.44 -14.85
CA LEU A 68 -11.87 -6.84 -13.53
C LEU A 68 -11.08 -5.71 -12.88
N VAL A 69 -11.19 -5.57 -11.56
CA VAL A 69 -10.40 -4.64 -10.75
C VAL A 69 -9.72 -5.41 -9.63
N VAL A 70 -8.41 -5.24 -9.49
CA VAL A 70 -7.62 -5.76 -8.37
C VAL A 70 -7.17 -4.57 -7.53
N LEU A 71 -7.51 -4.57 -6.23
CA LEU A 71 -7.12 -3.51 -5.30
C LEU A 71 -5.81 -3.89 -4.62
N THR A 72 -4.75 -3.12 -4.90
CA THR A 72 -3.42 -3.28 -4.29
C THR A 72 -3.06 -2.02 -3.50
N VAL A 73 -3.95 -1.57 -2.62
CA VAL A 73 -3.86 -0.29 -1.90
C VAL A 73 -2.99 -0.33 -0.64
N GLY A 74 -2.31 -1.45 -0.39
CA GLY A 74 -1.56 -1.67 0.85
C GLY A 74 -2.48 -1.93 2.04
N HIS A 75 -1.96 -1.69 3.25
CA HIS A 75 -2.78 -1.71 4.46
C HIS A 75 -3.56 -0.41 4.53
N LEU A 76 -4.88 -0.52 4.64
CA LEU A 76 -5.73 0.58 5.05
C LEU A 76 -5.76 0.53 6.58
N ASP A 77 -5.56 1.67 7.24
CA ASP A 77 -5.59 1.75 8.69
C ASP A 77 -6.84 1.06 9.21
N ALA A 78 -6.65 0.02 10.02
CA ALA A 78 -7.75 -0.59 10.75
C ALA A 78 -8.19 0.43 11.81
N GLU A 79 -9.50 0.72 11.90
CA GLU A 79 -10.02 1.40 13.08
C GLU A 79 -9.53 0.65 14.32
N GLN A 80 -9.00 1.36 15.31
CA GLN A 80 -8.46 0.74 16.52
C GLN A 80 -9.53 -0.14 17.17
N ASP A 81 -9.32 -1.46 17.15
CA ASP A 81 -10.22 -2.41 17.80
C ASP A 81 -10.28 -2.07 19.31
N PRO A 82 -11.46 -2.15 19.97
CA PRO A 82 -11.61 -2.03 21.42
C PRO A 82 -10.47 -2.62 22.28
N GLU A 83 -9.86 -3.74 21.85
CA GLU A 83 -8.71 -4.34 22.54
C GLU A 83 -7.47 -3.43 22.55
N GLN A 84 -7.12 -2.81 21.42
CA GLN A 84 -5.99 -1.87 21.32
C GLN A 84 -6.21 -0.64 22.20
N LYS A 85 -7.46 -0.17 22.27
CA LYS A 85 -7.84 0.92 23.18
C LYS A 85 -7.66 0.52 24.65
N GLY A 86 -8.06 -0.71 24.99
CA GLY A 86 -7.89 -1.27 26.33
C GLY A 86 -6.42 -1.34 26.77
N LEU A 87 -5.53 -1.76 25.85
CA LEU A 87 -4.09 -1.83 26.09
C LEU A 87 -3.45 -0.44 26.25
N ALA A 88 -3.83 0.52 25.41
CA ALA A 88 -3.38 1.91 25.53
C ALA A 88 -3.81 2.53 26.87
N ASP A 89 -5.06 2.30 27.28
CA ASP A 89 -5.57 2.78 28.57
C ASP A 89 -4.89 2.10 29.76
N PHE A 90 -4.56 0.81 29.66
CA PHE A 90 -3.80 0.11 30.67
C PHE A 90 -2.39 0.70 30.81
N ALA A 91 -1.66 0.86 29.71
CA ALA A 91 -0.32 1.44 29.72
C ALA A 91 -0.32 2.83 30.37
N ARG A 92 -1.27 3.69 29.99
CA ARG A 92 -1.43 5.03 30.59
C ARG A 92 -1.69 4.98 32.10
N ARG A 93 -2.53 4.05 32.59
CA ARG A 93 -2.77 3.88 34.03
C ARG A 93 -1.53 3.44 34.81
N HIS A 94 -0.61 2.76 34.15
CA HIS A 94 0.59 2.19 34.75
C HIS A 94 1.86 2.97 34.44
N HIS A 95 1.76 4.18 33.85
CA HIS A 95 2.90 4.98 33.42
C HIS A 95 3.83 4.25 32.43
N LEU A 96 3.25 3.47 31.53
CA LEU A 96 3.91 2.74 30.45
C LEU A 96 3.49 3.31 29.09
N VAL A 97 4.26 2.97 28.05
CA VAL A 97 3.95 3.29 26.65
C VAL A 97 3.36 2.05 25.96
N HIS A 98 2.24 2.25 25.26
CA HIS A 98 1.69 1.25 24.35
C HIS A 98 2.07 1.62 22.91
N LEU A 99 2.87 0.75 22.28
CA LEU A 99 3.20 0.86 20.85
C LEU A 99 2.10 0.14 20.05
N PRO A 100 1.26 0.87 19.28
CA PRO A 100 0.30 0.22 18.41
C PRO A 100 1.02 -0.57 17.31
N PRO A 101 0.36 -1.53 16.65
CA PRO A 101 0.92 -2.17 15.47
C PRO A 101 1.29 -1.13 14.42
N ASP A 102 2.58 -1.04 14.12
CA ASP A 102 3.15 -0.17 13.10
C ASP A 102 4.29 -0.93 12.40
N PHE A 103 4.77 -0.42 11.27
CA PHE A 103 5.96 -0.98 10.64
C PHE A 103 7.13 -0.86 11.61
N THR A 104 7.83 -1.97 11.87
CA THR A 104 8.94 -2.01 12.83
C THR A 104 10.10 -1.06 12.50
N ALA A 105 10.15 -0.58 11.25
CA ALA A 105 11.14 0.39 10.77
C ALA A 105 10.70 1.86 10.97
N ASP A 106 9.44 2.09 11.36
CA ASP A 106 8.80 3.40 11.55
C ASP A 106 8.35 3.66 12.98
N SER A 107 8.38 2.64 13.84
CA SER A 107 8.05 2.78 15.25
C SER A 107 9.04 3.72 15.96
N ASP A 108 8.54 4.85 16.43
CA ASP A 108 9.29 5.75 17.32
C ASP A 108 9.32 5.14 18.73
N LEU A 109 10.53 4.89 19.23
CA LEU A 109 10.78 4.25 20.53
C LEU A 109 11.29 5.24 21.59
N ASP A 110 11.40 6.53 21.24
CA ASP A 110 11.97 7.57 22.12
C ASP A 110 10.93 8.23 23.05
N ALA A 111 9.75 7.61 23.21
CA ALA A 111 8.63 8.12 24.03
C ALA A 111 8.75 7.81 25.53
#